data_AF-A0A1U8PP90-F1
#
_entry.id   AF-A0A1U8PP90-F1
#
_cell.length_a   1.000
_cell.length_b   1.000
_cell.length_c   1.000
_cell.angle_alpha   90.00
_cell.angle_beta   90.00
_cell.angle_gamma   90.00
#
_symmetry.space_group_name_H-M   'P 1'
#
loop_
_entity.id
_entity.type
_entity.pdbx_description
1 polymer ?
#
loop_
_entity_poly.entity_id
_entity_poly.type
_entity_poly.pdbx_seq_one_letter_code
_entity_poly.pdbx_strand_id
1 'polypeptide(L)'
;MERNPMRRQLASLRKSLTDQGYLDEQFMELEQLQDDANPNFVEEVVTLYYRDSARLIVNLDHALERRPLDFSKLDGLMHQFKGSSSSIGAKKVKAESTLFREYCKSGNAEGCMRTFQQLKKEYATLRKKLETYFQLARQIGPMESANRPK
;
A
#
# COMPACT_ATOMS: atom_id res chain seq x y z
N MET A 1 -11.66 -22.17 25.02
CA MET A 1 -11.58 -21.95 23.56
C MET A 1 -10.23 -21.35 23.24
N GLU A 2 -9.26 -22.18 22.83
CA GLU A 2 -7.94 -21.70 22.45
C GLU A 2 -8.06 -20.86 21.17
N ARG A 3 -7.84 -19.56 21.31
CA ARG A 3 -7.70 -18.62 20.20
C ARG A 3 -6.49 -19.08 19.37
N ASN A 4 -6.74 -19.74 18.25
CA ASN A 4 -5.77 -20.37 17.35
C ASN A 4 -4.48 -19.51 17.27
N PRO A 5 -3.29 -20.06 17.62
CA PRO A 5 -2.04 -19.29 17.68
C PRO A 5 -1.74 -18.52 16.40
N MET A 6 -2.13 -19.05 15.23
CA MET A 6 -1.96 -18.38 13.94
C MET A 6 -2.82 -17.11 13.84
N ARG A 7 -4.05 -17.12 14.35
CA ARG A 7 -4.93 -15.93 14.40
C ARG A 7 -4.36 -14.83 15.29
N ARG A 8 -3.73 -15.21 16.41
CA ARG A 8 -3.01 -14.25 17.28
C ARG A 8 -1.80 -13.67 16.57
N GLN A 9 -1.06 -14.49 15.83
CA GLN A 9 0.09 -14.05 15.05
C GLN A 9 -0.33 -13.08 13.93
N LEU A 10 -1.42 -13.35 13.20
CA LEU A 10 -1.94 -12.45 12.16
C LEU A 10 -2.35 -11.09 12.74
N ALA A 11 -3.10 -11.09 13.85
CA ALA A 11 -3.49 -9.87 14.54
C ALA A 11 -2.28 -9.07 15.06
N SER A 12 -1.25 -9.77 15.56
CA SER A 12 0.01 -9.15 15.99
C SER A 12 0.77 -8.54 14.82
N LEU A 13 0.83 -9.22 13.67
CA LEU A 13 1.47 -8.71 12.47
C LEU A 13 0.73 -7.46 11.96
N ARG A 14 -0.60 -7.50 11.88
CA ARG A 14 -1.41 -6.33 11.51
C ARG A 14 -1.11 -5.14 12.42
N LYS A 15 -1.18 -5.35 13.75
CA LYS A 15 -0.86 -4.30 14.73
C LYS A 15 0.55 -3.76 14.52
N SER A 16 1.54 -4.63 14.29
CA SER A 16 2.91 -4.22 14.04
C SER A 16 3.06 -3.36 12.78
N LEU A 17 2.30 -3.64 11.72
CA LEU A 17 2.30 -2.82 10.49
C LEU A 17 1.70 -1.44 10.73
N THR A 18 0.63 -1.34 11.52
CA THR A 18 0.03 -0.06 11.92
C THR A 18 0.95 0.74 12.86
N ASP A 19 1.50 0.11 13.90
CA ASP A 19 2.37 0.75 14.89
C ASP A 19 3.67 1.28 14.24
N GLN A 20 4.22 0.55 13.27
CA GLN A 20 5.37 1.01 12.46
C GLN A 20 5.01 2.04 11.39
N GLY A 21 3.72 2.36 11.24
CA GLY A 21 3.21 3.36 10.31
C GLY A 21 3.19 2.93 8.84
N TYR A 22 3.25 1.63 8.53
CA TYR A 22 3.13 1.14 7.15
C TYR A 22 1.69 1.19 6.65
N LEU A 23 0.74 0.87 7.52
CA LEU A 23 -0.69 0.87 7.24
C LEU A 23 -1.40 1.91 8.12
N ASP A 24 -2.43 2.56 7.57
CA ASP A 24 -3.35 3.42 8.33
C ASP A 24 -4.76 2.81 8.40
N GLU A 25 -5.71 3.59 8.94
CA GLU A 25 -7.11 3.18 9.17
C GLU A 25 -7.81 2.73 7.89
N GLN A 26 -7.42 3.23 6.71
CA GLN A 26 -8.01 2.82 5.44
C GLN A 26 -7.83 1.32 5.17
N PHE A 27 -6.69 0.75 5.57
CA PHE A 27 -6.49 -0.70 5.44
C PHE A 27 -7.46 -1.48 6.33
N MET A 28 -7.76 -0.97 7.53
CA MET A 28 -8.72 -1.60 8.44
C MET A 28 -10.15 -1.51 7.90
N GLU A 29 -10.50 -0.40 7.26
CA GLU A 29 -11.77 -0.27 6.55
C GLU A 29 -11.88 -1.26 5.40
N LEU A 30 -10.81 -1.46 4.61
CA LEU A 30 -10.77 -2.49 3.57
C LEU A 30 -10.97 -3.89 4.15
N GLU A 31 -10.34 -4.21 5.29
CA GLU A 31 -10.55 -5.50 5.96
C GLU A 31 -12.00 -5.73 6.39
N GLN A 32 -12.73 -4.68 6.76
CA GLN A 32 -14.13 -4.79 7.16
C GLN A 32 -15.07 -5.09 5.99
N LEU A 33 -14.63 -4.84 4.75
CA LEU A 33 -15.40 -5.17 3.54
C LEU A 33 -15.25 -6.64 3.12
N GLN A 34 -14.31 -7.37 3.72
CA GLN A 34 -14.13 -8.80 3.47
C GLN A 34 -15.14 -9.63 4.26
N ASP A 35 -15.82 -10.56 3.59
CA ASP A 35 -16.80 -11.47 4.20
C ASP A 35 -16.65 -12.91 3.66
N ASP A 36 -17.55 -13.80 4.06
CA ASP A 36 -17.51 -15.20 3.65
C ASP A 36 -17.83 -15.41 2.16
N ALA A 37 -18.50 -14.44 1.52
CA ALA A 37 -18.80 -14.48 0.09
C ALA A 37 -17.61 -13.96 -0.73
N ASN A 38 -16.78 -13.08 -0.17
CA ASN A 38 -15.54 -12.63 -0.78
C ASN A 38 -14.35 -12.67 0.22
N PRO A 39 -13.84 -13.88 0.55
CA PRO A 39 -12.82 -14.06 1.58
C PRO A 39 -11.43 -13.57 1.18
N ASN A 40 -11.21 -13.19 -0.07
CA ASN A 40 -9.92 -12.71 -0.59
C ASN A 40 -9.92 -11.23 -1.00
N PHE A 41 -11.03 -10.51 -0.75
CA PHE A 41 -11.23 -9.13 -1.21
C PHE A 41 -10.02 -8.23 -0.98
N VAL A 42 -9.47 -8.22 0.23
CA VAL A 42 -8.35 -7.32 0.57
C VAL A 42 -7.10 -7.68 -0.23
N GLU A 43 -6.80 -8.97 -0.37
CA GLU A 43 -5.65 -9.44 -1.15
C GLU A 43 -5.81 -9.09 -2.63
N GLU A 44 -7.03 -9.21 -3.18
CA GLU A 44 -7.32 -8.82 -4.56
C GLU A 44 -7.13 -7.32 -4.80
N VAL A 45 -7.63 -6.47 -3.89
CA VAL A 45 -7.45 -5.02 -3.95
C VAL A 45 -5.97 -4.64 -3.85
N VAL A 46 -5.21 -5.27 -2.96
CA VAL A 46 -3.77 -5.01 -2.84
C VAL A 46 -3.00 -5.52 -4.08
N THR A 47 -3.42 -6.65 -4.66
CA THR A 47 -2.83 -7.17 -5.90
C THR A 47 -3.06 -6.21 -7.08
N LEU A 48 -4.27 -5.64 -7.19
CA LEU A 48 -4.59 -4.60 -8.16
C LEU A 48 -3.71 -3.36 -7.95
N TYR A 49 -3.55 -2.92 -6.70
CA TYR A 49 -2.63 -1.85 -6.35
C TYR A 49 -1.21 -2.11 -6.85
N TYR A 50 -0.65 -3.31 -6.65
CA TYR A 50 0.70 -3.63 -7.13
C TYR A 50 0.84 -3.56 -8.65
N ARG A 51 -0.17 -3.99 -9.39
CA ARG A 51 -0.16 -3.91 -10.85
C ARG A 51 -0.14 -2.46 -11.34
N ASP A 52 -1.02 -1.64 -10.78
CA ASP A 52 -1.20 -0.26 -11.22
C ASP A 52 -0.01 0.61 -10.80
N SER A 53 0.48 0.43 -9.57
CA SER A 53 1.63 1.16 -9.02
C SER A 53 2.95 0.79 -9.71
N ALA A 54 3.15 -0.47 -10.12
CA ALA A 54 4.34 -0.87 -10.87
C ALA A 54 4.46 -0.11 -12.20
N ARG A 55 3.37 0.03 -12.94
CA ARG A 55 3.33 0.81 -14.19
C ARG A 55 3.64 2.28 -13.93
N LEU A 56 3.10 2.86 -12.85
CA LEU A 56 3.34 4.26 -12.49
C LEU A 56 4.81 4.50 -12.08
N ILE A 57 5.43 3.58 -11.34
CA ILE A 57 6.86 3.66 -10.96
C ILE A 57 7.73 3.70 -12.22
N VAL A 58 7.51 2.80 -13.19
CA VAL A 58 8.26 2.79 -14.46
C VAL A 58 8.09 4.10 -15.22
N ASN A 59 6.87 4.62 -15.29
CA ASN A 59 6.60 5.91 -15.96
C ASN A 59 7.30 7.09 -15.25
N LEU A 60 7.38 7.06 -13.92
CA LEU A 60 8.09 8.06 -13.12
C LEU A 60 9.60 7.97 -13.30
N ASP A 61 10.19 6.77 -13.29
CA ASP A 61 11.62 6.56 -13.60
C ASP A 61 11.97 7.17 -14.98
N HIS A 62 11.22 6.82 -16.03
CA HIS A 62 11.43 7.38 -17.36
C HIS A 62 11.21 8.89 -17.45
N ALA A 63 10.24 9.44 -16.71
CA ALA A 63 10.02 10.89 -16.71
C ALA A 63 11.17 11.64 -15.99
N LEU A 64 11.76 11.05 -14.96
CA LEU A 64 12.89 11.61 -14.21
C LEU A 64 14.23 11.53 -14.97
N GLU A 65 14.36 10.65 -15.97
CA GLU A 65 15.53 10.54 -16.85
C GLU A 65 15.57 11.65 -17.91
N ARG A 66 14.42 12.24 -18.28
CA ARG A 66 14.33 13.25 -19.34
C ARG A 66 14.85 14.62 -18.91
N ARG A 67 15.38 15.38 -19.85
CA ARG A 67 15.85 16.76 -19.66
C ARG A 67 15.32 17.67 -20.79
N PRO A 68 14.80 18.87 -20.48
CA PRO A 68 14.48 19.37 -19.13
C PRO A 68 13.40 18.52 -18.43
N LEU A 69 13.32 18.59 -17.11
CA LEU A 69 12.29 17.87 -16.35
C LEU A 69 10.92 18.53 -16.55
N ASP A 70 9.91 17.72 -16.85
CA ASP A 70 8.51 18.14 -16.89
C ASP A 70 7.86 17.90 -15.52
N PHE A 71 7.93 18.92 -14.65
CA PHE A 71 7.37 18.84 -13.30
C PHE A 71 5.84 18.68 -13.29
N SER A 72 5.14 19.17 -14.31
CA SER A 72 3.68 19.02 -14.40
C SER A 72 3.32 17.56 -14.66
N LYS A 73 4.03 16.91 -15.59
CA LYS A 73 3.87 15.48 -15.85
C LYS A 73 4.24 14.63 -14.63
N LEU A 74 5.33 14.97 -13.93
CA LEU A 74 5.74 14.28 -12.71
C LEU A 74 4.68 14.41 -11.60
N ASP A 75 4.12 15.61 -11.37
CA ASP A 75 3.05 15.80 -10.39
C ASP A 75 1.80 14.99 -10.74
N GLY A 76 1.41 14.96 -12.03
CA GLY A 76 0.26 14.20 -12.50
C GLY A 76 0.41 12.69 -12.28
N LEU A 77 1.58 12.12 -12.62
CA LEU A 77 1.88 10.70 -12.36
C LEU A 77 1.87 10.40 -10.86
N MET A 78 2.50 11.27 -10.06
CA MET A 78 2.56 11.07 -8.62
C MET A 78 1.21 11.27 -7.93
N HIS A 79 0.33 12.12 -8.46
CA HIS A 79 -1.04 12.27 -7.97
C HIS A 79 -1.82 10.97 -8.11
N GLN A 80 -1.74 10.31 -9.27
CA GLN A 80 -2.38 9.00 -9.49
C GLN A 80 -1.79 7.94 -8.55
N PHE A 81 -0.46 7.92 -8.42
CA PHE A 81 0.23 6.99 -7.52
C PHE A 81 -0.20 7.19 -6.06
N LYS A 82 -0.21 8.44 -5.58
CA LYS A 82 -0.69 8.80 -4.24
C LYS A 82 -2.13 8.34 -4.01
N GLY A 83 -3.03 8.56 -4.98
CA GLY A 83 -4.42 8.12 -4.89
C GLY A 83 -4.54 6.61 -4.70
N SER A 84 -3.80 5.86 -5.53
CA SER A 84 -3.73 4.40 -5.44
C SER A 84 -3.17 3.93 -4.09
N SER A 85 -2.06 4.51 -3.61
CA SER A 85 -1.51 4.21 -2.28
C SER A 85 -2.46 4.58 -1.14
N SER A 86 -3.23 5.66 -1.30
CA SER A 86 -4.22 6.06 -0.30
C SER A 86 -5.34 5.03 -0.20
N SER A 87 -5.81 4.47 -1.32
CA SER A 87 -6.92 3.51 -1.34
C SER A 87 -6.66 2.22 -0.56
N ILE A 88 -5.39 1.83 -0.38
CA ILE A 88 -4.99 0.65 0.41
C ILE A 88 -4.41 0.99 1.79
N GLY A 89 -4.43 2.26 2.18
CA GLY A 89 -3.85 2.72 3.44
C GLY A 89 -2.33 2.62 3.53
N ALA A 90 -1.60 2.68 2.40
CA ALA A 90 -0.14 2.62 2.37
C ALA A 90 0.49 3.93 2.87
N LYS A 91 0.49 4.14 4.19
CA LYS A 91 0.72 5.43 4.85
C LYS A 91 2.08 6.07 4.52
N LYS A 92 3.20 5.34 4.68
CA LYS A 92 4.54 5.88 4.36
C LYS A 92 4.71 6.19 2.88
N VAL A 93 4.24 5.30 2.01
CA VAL A 93 4.29 5.49 0.56
C VAL A 93 3.49 6.74 0.15
N LYS A 94 2.30 6.93 0.73
CA LYS A 94 1.45 8.12 0.55
C LYS A 94 2.15 9.40 1.04
N ALA A 95 2.90 9.33 2.15
CA ALA A 95 3.65 10.47 2.67
C ALA A 95 4.77 10.90 1.71
N GLU A 96 5.60 9.96 1.25
CA GLU A 96 6.65 10.24 0.26
C GLU A 96 6.07 10.77 -1.05
N SER A 97 4.93 10.22 -1.50
CA SER A 97 4.21 10.70 -2.68
C SER A 97 3.75 12.14 -2.51
N THR A 98 3.33 12.52 -1.30
CA THR A 98 2.92 13.91 -1.02
C THR A 98 4.12 14.84 -1.05
N LEU A 99 5.24 14.46 -0.44
CA LEU A 99 6.46 15.26 -0.43
C LEU A 99 7.05 15.44 -1.84
N PHE A 100 7.07 14.38 -2.65
CA PHE A 100 7.49 14.45 -4.06
C PHE A 100 6.70 15.50 -4.85
N ARG A 101 5.38 15.59 -4.62
CA ARG A 101 4.52 16.57 -5.28
C ARG A 101 4.85 18.01 -4.87
N GLU A 102 5.17 18.24 -3.60
CA GLU A 102 5.64 19.56 -3.16
C GLU A 102 6.97 19.95 -3.84
N TYR A 103 7.86 18.99 -4.11
CA TYR A 103 9.05 19.23 -4.90
C TYR A 103 8.77 19.47 -6.39
N CYS A 104 7.73 18.85 -6.96
CA CYS A 104 7.27 19.19 -8.30
C CYS A 104 6.81 20.65 -8.39
N LYS A 105 5.99 21.10 -7.43
CA LYS A 105 5.46 22.47 -7.38
C LYS A 105 6.56 23.53 -7.20
N SER A 106 7.62 23.20 -6.48
CA SER A 106 8.77 24.09 -6.26
C SER A 106 9.88 23.97 -7.32
N GLY A 107 9.70 23.12 -8.35
CA GLY A 107 10.71 22.90 -9.39
C GLY A 107 12.00 22.24 -8.88
N ASN A 108 11.94 21.53 -7.76
CA ASN A 108 13.11 20.96 -7.10
C ASN A 108 13.41 19.55 -7.62
N ALA A 109 14.26 19.46 -8.65
CA ALA A 109 14.66 18.21 -9.29
C ALA A 109 15.32 17.22 -8.31
N GLU A 110 16.22 17.70 -7.46
CA GLU A 110 16.95 16.86 -6.51
C GLU A 110 16.01 16.31 -5.42
N GLY A 111 15.07 17.14 -4.95
CA GLY A 111 14.02 16.74 -4.03
C GLY A 111 13.11 15.66 -4.62
N CYS A 112 12.68 15.82 -5.88
CA CYS A 112 11.92 14.80 -6.60
C CYS A 112 12.70 13.48 -6.68
N MET A 113 13.97 13.51 -7.07
CA MET A 113 14.79 12.30 -7.18
C MET A 113 14.96 11.59 -5.83
N ARG A 114 15.31 12.33 -4.78
CA ARG A 114 15.52 11.77 -3.43
C ARG A 114 14.24 11.13 -2.87
N THR A 115 13.13 11.85 -2.94
CA THR A 115 11.84 11.34 -2.44
C THR A 115 11.33 10.17 -3.24
N PHE A 116 11.57 10.13 -4.55
CA PHE A 116 11.20 8.98 -5.36
C PHE A 116 11.99 7.71 -5.01
N GLN A 117 13.29 7.84 -4.69
CA GLN A 117 14.08 6.70 -4.19
C GLN A 117 13.55 6.21 -2.84
N GLN A 118 13.21 7.12 -1.93
CA GLN A 118 12.62 6.77 -0.64
C GLN A 118 11.24 6.11 -0.80
N LEU A 119 10.41 6.62 -1.71
CA LEU A 119 9.12 6.02 -2.08
C LEU A 119 9.29 4.58 -2.56
N LYS A 120 10.25 4.31 -3.46
CA LYS A 120 10.54 2.94 -3.95
C LYS A 120 10.94 2.01 -2.80
N LYS A 121 11.74 2.50 -1.85
CA LYS A 121 12.15 1.74 -0.66
C LYS A 121 10.96 1.40 0.25
N GLU A 122 10.12 2.38 0.57
CA GLU A 122 8.93 2.17 1.40
C GLU A 122 7.91 1.27 0.70
N TYR A 123 7.73 1.43 -0.61
CA TYR A 123 6.87 0.58 -1.44
C TYR A 123 7.33 -0.89 -1.41
N ALA A 124 8.62 -1.15 -1.66
CA ALA A 124 9.16 -2.50 -1.64
C ALA A 124 9.08 -3.14 -0.24
N THR A 125 9.29 -2.34 0.81
CA THR A 125 9.20 -2.81 2.20
C THR A 125 7.77 -3.18 2.58
N LEU A 126 6.81 -2.31 2.25
CA LEU A 126 5.39 -2.57 2.48
C LEU A 126 4.93 -3.82 1.73
N ARG A 127 5.33 -3.96 0.45
CA ARG A 127 4.99 -5.13 -0.36
C ARG A 127 5.42 -6.44 0.29
N LYS A 128 6.68 -6.57 0.68
CA LYS A 128 7.19 -7.78 1.36
C LYS A 128 6.41 -8.10 2.64
N LYS A 129 6.08 -7.06 3.41
CA LYS A 129 5.32 -7.20 4.66
C LYS A 129 3.90 -7.68 4.43
N LEU A 130 3.22 -7.14 3.41
CA LEU A 130 1.88 -7.55 3.03
C LEU A 130 1.88 -8.96 2.40
N GLU A 131 2.90 -9.34 1.63
CA GLU A 131 3.06 -10.71 1.14
C GLU A 131 3.13 -11.72 2.30
N THR A 132 3.90 -11.44 3.35
CA THR A 132 3.91 -12.25 4.57
C THR A 132 2.57 -12.24 5.28
N TYR A 133 1.90 -11.08 5.34
CA TYR A 133 0.57 -10.96 5.95
C TYR A 133 -0.46 -11.86 5.27
N PHE A 134 -0.58 -11.78 3.95
CA PHE A 134 -1.53 -12.57 3.19
C PHE A 134 -1.17 -14.05 3.15
N GLN A 135 0.12 -14.40 3.15
CA GLN A 135 0.55 -15.80 3.29
C GLN A 135 0.06 -16.42 4.60
N LEU A 136 0.16 -15.71 5.71
CA LEU A 136 -0.36 -16.17 6.99
C LEU A 136 -1.89 -16.19 7.02
N ALA A 137 -2.55 -15.19 6.42
CA ALA A 137 -4.01 -15.15 6.30
C ALA A 137 -4.56 -16.37 5.56
N ARG A 138 -3.94 -16.76 4.43
CA ARG A 138 -4.32 -17.97 3.67
C ARG A 138 -4.18 -19.26 4.47
N GLN A 139 -3.18 -19.38 5.35
CA GLN A 139 -2.99 -20.56 6.20
C GLN A 139 -4.09 -20.74 7.25
N ILE A 140 -4.72 -19.64 7.69
CA ILE A 140 -5.79 -19.65 8.69
C ILE A 140 -7.13 -20.09 8.07
N GLY A 141 -7.29 -19.90 6.76
CA GLY A 141 -8.56 -20.12 6.05
C GLY A 141 -9.61 -19.03 6.32
N PRO A 142 -10.76 -19.09 5.64
CA PRO A 142 -11.89 -18.19 5.91
C PRO A 142 -12.27 -18.24 7.40
N MET A 143 -12.67 -17.12 7.98
CA MET A 143 -13.26 -17.14 9.32
C MET A 143 -14.50 -18.04 9.25
N GLU A 144 -14.52 -19.17 9.97
CA GLU A 144 -15.80 -19.80 10.30
C GLU A 144 -16.63 -18.75 11.05
N SER A 145 -17.57 -18.12 10.36
CA SER A 145 -18.60 -17.31 10.97
C SER A 145 -19.41 -18.24 11.87
N ALA A 146 -19.28 -18.04 13.18
CA ALA A 146 -20.19 -18.65 14.13
C ALA A 146 -21.62 -18.26 13.73
N ASN A 147 -22.39 -19.25 13.28
CA ASN A 147 -23.84 -19.23 13.00
C ASN A 147 -24.54 -17.93 13.39
N ARG A 148 -24.87 -17.07 12.41
CA ARG A 148 -25.97 -16.11 12.60
C ARG A 148 -27.30 -16.85 12.38
N PRO A 149 -28.24 -16.84 13.34
CA PRO A 149 -29.58 -17.35 13.11
C PRO A 149 -30.28 -16.51 12.03
N LYS A 150 -31.14 -17.16 11.25
CA LYS A 150 -32.06 -16.56 10.27
C LYS A 150 -32.99 -15.53 10.91
#